data_AF-A0A3M0IX09-F1
#
_entry.id   AF-A0A3M0IX09-F1
#
_cell.length_a   1.000
_cell.length_b   1.000
_cell.length_c   1.000
_cell.angle_alpha   90.00
_cell.angle_beta   90.00
_cell.angle_gamma   90.00
#
_symmetry.space_group_name_H-M   'P 1'
#
loop_
_entity.id
_entity.type
_entity.pdbx_description
1 polymer ?
#
loop_
_entity_poly.entity_id
_entity_poly.type
_entity_poly.pdbx_seq_one_letter_code
_entity_poly.pdbx_strand_id
1 'polypeptide(L)'
;MILTDLQFIIWEAKWRRILNELRDKYQGGANAGFTIAQLAGDPPLDNPARQARLFPRKVLADIKNAARKAMVQIPLTGVTESSYTDIKQGPLESFTSFIDRLTQAVDRQVSDEGVKPHLIRCLAFANANPECKRVISVMPGQSSLAEMIEACSKVGTPQHVATVLGDQVEKAVKDAFAKFHQGQCYKCGKQGHFKKGLFQNLQRSQAHWMLVQGAVFMLAVHENIVVTQKTANSTNCQTLFKQHKGKAEGKSFGFGQKPRNKTD
;
A
#
# COMPACT_ATOMS: atom_id res chain seq x y z
N MET A 1 17.71 -5.95 33.17
CA MET A 1 16.53 -5.06 33.14
C MET A 1 15.99 -5.07 31.73
N ILE A 2 14.69 -5.34 31.55
CA ILE A 2 14.07 -5.56 30.21
C ILE A 2 13.90 -4.24 29.45
N LEU A 3 13.78 -3.12 30.17
CA LEU A 3 13.59 -1.78 29.63
C LEU A 3 14.84 -0.92 29.85
N THR A 4 15.10 0.02 28.95
CA THR A 4 16.04 1.12 29.19
C THR A 4 15.48 2.10 30.22
N ASP A 5 16.32 2.98 30.78
CA ASP A 5 15.88 3.99 31.76
C ASP A 5 14.76 4.90 31.20
N LEU A 6 14.88 5.31 29.94
CA LEU A 6 13.85 6.10 29.27
C LEU A 6 12.55 5.31 29.07
N GLN A 7 12.65 4.05 28.64
CA GLN A 7 11.49 3.18 28.49
C GLN A 7 10.80 2.91 29.84
N PHE A 8 11.57 2.79 30.92
CA PHE A 8 11.03 2.63 32.27
C PHE A 8 10.21 3.86 32.70
N ILE A 9 10.71 5.09 32.47
CA ILE A 9 9.98 6.33 32.76
C ILE A 9 8.65 6.38 31.99
N ILE A 10 8.68 6.05 30.70
CA ILE A 10 7.47 6.04 29.86
C ILE A 10 6.48 4.98 30.35
N TRP A 11 6.98 3.78 30.65
CA TRP A 11 6.17 2.69 31.18
C TRP A 11 5.50 3.06 32.49
N GLU A 12 6.26 3.61 33.44
CA GLU A 12 5.76 3.99 34.75
C GLU A 12 4.65 5.05 34.62
N ALA A 13 4.87 6.08 33.80
CA ALA A 13 3.87 7.10 33.53
C ALA A 13 2.56 6.51 32.95
N LYS A 14 2.67 5.57 32.00
CA LYS A 14 1.51 4.88 31.43
C LYS A 14 0.82 3.97 32.44
N TRP A 15 1.57 3.18 33.19
CA TRP A 15 1.04 2.27 34.20
C TRP A 15 0.28 3.03 35.29
N ARG A 16 0.83 4.14 35.78
CA ARG A 16 0.17 5.01 36.76
C ARG A 16 -1.15 5.61 36.25
N ARG A 17 -1.27 5.92 34.95
CA ARG A 17 -2.56 6.34 34.36
C ARG A 17 -3.60 5.22 34.42
N ILE A 18 -3.21 4.00 34.07
CA ILE A 18 -4.12 2.84 34.12
C ILE A 18 -4.52 2.51 35.57
N LEU A 19 -3.62 2.69 36.55
CA LEU A 19 -3.98 2.55 37.96
C LEU A 19 -5.01 3.60 38.42
N ASN A 20 -4.99 4.81 37.86
CA ASN A 20 -6.02 5.81 38.11
C ASN A 20 -7.38 5.37 37.57
N GLU A 21 -7.44 4.87 36.34
CA GLU A 21 -8.67 4.29 35.76
C GLU A 21 -9.20 3.14 36.63
N LEU A 22 -8.30 2.29 37.15
CA LEU A 22 -8.66 1.18 38.02
C LEU A 22 -9.22 1.65 39.37
N ARG A 23 -8.61 2.68 39.96
CA ARG A 23 -9.13 3.31 41.19
C ARG A 23 -10.53 3.88 40.95
N ASP A 24 -10.74 4.53 39.83
CA ASP A 24 -12.05 5.12 39.48
C ASP A 24 -13.10 4.01 39.31
N LYS A 25 -12.73 2.87 38.72
CA LYS A 25 -13.57 1.67 38.65
C LYS A 25 -13.92 1.07 40.03
N TYR A 26 -13.06 1.23 41.03
CA TYR A 26 -13.32 0.73 42.38
C TYR A 26 -14.20 1.65 43.23
N GLN A 27 -14.45 2.89 42.78
CA GLN A 27 -15.31 3.82 43.49
C GLN A 27 -16.70 3.22 43.74
N GLY A 28 -17.23 3.44 44.95
CA GLY A 28 -18.54 2.90 45.36
C GLY A 28 -18.56 1.39 45.69
N GLY A 29 -17.42 0.69 45.58
CA GLY A 29 -17.30 -0.73 45.94
C GLY A 29 -16.44 -1.00 47.18
N ALA A 30 -16.28 -2.27 47.53
CA ALA A 30 -15.45 -2.72 48.67
C ALA A 30 -13.96 -2.33 48.56
N ASN A 31 -13.50 -1.95 47.36
CA ASN A 31 -12.12 -1.59 47.07
C ASN A 31 -11.90 -0.07 46.90
N ALA A 32 -12.93 0.77 47.14
CA ALA A 32 -12.88 2.21 46.88
C ALA A 32 -11.79 2.96 47.68
N GLY A 33 -11.36 2.40 48.82
CA GLY A 33 -10.36 2.99 49.70
C GLY A 33 -8.91 2.86 49.23
N PHE A 34 -8.64 2.11 48.15
CA PHE A 34 -7.26 1.96 47.67
C PHE A 34 -6.75 3.21 46.97
N THR A 35 -5.60 3.71 47.42
CA THR A 35 -4.89 4.83 46.81
C THR A 35 -3.96 4.36 45.69
N ILE A 36 -3.57 5.28 44.80
CA ILE A 36 -2.58 4.98 43.75
C ILE A 36 -1.24 4.55 44.35
N ALA A 37 -0.81 5.20 45.44
CA ALA A 37 0.42 4.84 46.14
C ALA A 37 0.38 3.39 46.67
N GLN A 38 -0.76 2.94 47.19
CA GLN A 38 -0.94 1.54 47.58
C GLN A 38 -0.89 0.61 46.36
N LEU A 39 -1.64 0.91 45.30
CA LEU A 39 -1.71 0.06 44.10
C LEU A 39 -0.38 -0.02 43.34
N ALA A 40 0.39 1.06 43.34
CA ALA A 40 1.71 1.17 42.72
C ALA A 40 2.82 0.58 43.61
N GLY A 41 2.59 0.49 44.92
CA GLY A 41 3.59 0.07 45.88
C GLY A 41 4.64 1.14 46.15
N ASP A 42 4.23 2.41 46.17
CA ASP A 42 5.14 3.52 46.47
C ASP A 42 5.63 3.43 47.93
N PRO A 43 6.91 3.70 48.23
CA PRO A 43 7.40 3.73 49.60
C PRO A 43 6.55 4.66 50.48
N PRO A 44 6.21 4.26 51.73
CA PRO A 44 6.69 3.09 52.47
C PRO A 44 5.85 1.80 52.30
N LEU A 45 5.03 1.72 51.25
CA LEU A 45 4.05 0.64 51.01
C LEU A 45 4.58 -0.44 50.07
N ASP A 46 5.88 -0.45 49.81
CA ASP A 46 6.62 -1.28 48.86
C ASP A 46 6.98 -2.69 49.41
N ASN A 47 6.65 -2.98 50.67
CA ASN A 47 6.92 -4.28 51.27
C ASN A 47 6.06 -5.41 50.65
N PRO A 48 6.66 -6.42 49.98
CA PRO A 48 5.89 -7.42 49.22
C PRO A 48 4.98 -8.30 50.11
N ALA A 49 5.43 -8.65 51.32
CA ALA A 49 4.64 -9.47 52.23
C ALA A 49 3.40 -8.73 52.75
N ARG A 50 3.51 -7.42 52.98
CA ARG A 50 2.36 -6.57 53.33
C ARG A 50 1.41 -6.43 52.15
N GLN A 51 1.91 -6.18 50.94
CA GLN A 51 1.08 -6.05 49.74
C GLN A 51 0.27 -7.32 49.44
N ALA A 52 0.91 -8.49 49.53
CA ALA A 52 0.25 -9.78 49.27
C ALA A 52 -0.89 -10.09 50.26
N ARG A 53 -0.84 -9.54 51.48
CA ARG A 53 -1.89 -9.67 52.50
C ARG A 53 -2.96 -8.59 52.38
N LEU A 54 -2.57 -7.38 51.96
CA LEU A 54 -3.45 -6.21 51.85
C LEU A 54 -4.44 -6.37 50.69
N PHE A 55 -3.99 -6.88 49.54
CA PHE A 55 -4.80 -6.90 48.34
C PHE A 55 -5.56 -8.22 48.15
N PRO A 56 -6.87 -8.17 47.86
CA PRO A 56 -7.59 -9.32 47.35
C PRO A 56 -6.97 -9.85 46.05
N ARG A 57 -7.02 -11.17 45.81
CA ARG A 57 -6.46 -11.79 44.59
C ARG A 57 -6.93 -11.12 43.29
N LYS A 58 -8.18 -10.66 43.24
CA LYS A 58 -8.73 -9.95 42.09
C LYS A 58 -8.02 -8.61 41.84
N VAL A 59 -7.73 -7.85 42.89
CA VAL A 59 -7.02 -6.56 42.79
C VAL A 59 -5.58 -6.80 42.32
N LEU A 60 -4.90 -7.82 42.84
CA LEU A 60 -3.57 -8.20 42.35
C LEU A 60 -3.59 -8.59 40.86
N ALA A 61 -4.62 -9.29 40.40
CA ALA A 61 -4.78 -9.63 38.99
C ALA A 61 -5.03 -8.39 38.12
N ASP A 62 -5.84 -7.43 38.61
CA ASP A 62 -6.10 -6.17 37.92
C ASP A 62 -4.80 -5.32 37.81
N ILE A 63 -4.01 -5.20 38.89
CA ILE A 63 -2.71 -4.50 38.88
C ILE A 63 -1.75 -5.15 37.89
N LYS A 64 -1.65 -6.49 37.89
CA LYS A 64 -0.83 -7.23 36.92
C LYS A 64 -1.27 -6.95 35.48
N ASN A 65 -2.57 -6.95 35.21
CA ASN A 65 -3.11 -6.66 33.89
C ASN A 65 -2.84 -5.21 33.47
N ALA A 66 -2.91 -4.26 34.41
CA ALA A 66 -2.55 -2.86 34.17
C ALA A 66 -1.06 -2.71 33.80
N ALA A 67 -0.16 -3.39 34.51
CA ALA A 67 1.27 -3.39 34.21
C ALA A 67 1.56 -3.96 32.81
N ARG A 68 0.91 -5.08 32.47
CA ARG A 68 1.02 -5.69 31.13
C ARG A 68 0.46 -4.76 30.04
N LYS A 69 -0.66 -4.09 30.29
CA LYS A 69 -1.26 -3.12 29.35
C LYS A 69 -0.35 -1.92 29.13
N ALA A 70 0.33 -1.42 30.17
CA ALA A 70 1.33 -0.37 30.00
C ALA A 70 2.53 -0.82 29.17
N MET A 71 2.98 -2.06 29.37
CA MET A 71 4.15 -2.62 28.70
C MET A 71 3.99 -2.67 27.17
N VAL A 72 2.81 -3.07 26.67
CA VAL A 72 2.56 -3.16 25.22
C VAL A 72 2.52 -1.81 24.52
N GLN A 73 2.38 -0.72 25.29
CA GLN A 73 2.32 0.65 24.77
C GLN A 73 3.69 1.35 24.75
N ILE A 74 4.77 0.69 25.16
CA ILE A 74 6.11 1.28 25.14
C ILE A 74 6.70 1.15 23.72
N PRO A 75 7.25 2.23 23.14
CA PRO A 75 7.97 2.16 21.88
C PRO A 75 9.26 1.33 21.99
N LEU A 76 9.60 0.63 20.91
CA LEU A 76 10.89 -0.08 20.79
C LEU A 76 12.03 0.94 20.66
N THR A 77 13.14 0.68 21.36
CA THR A 77 14.33 1.54 21.33
C THR A 77 14.86 1.69 19.90
N GLY A 78 15.09 2.93 19.46
CA GLY A 78 15.65 3.24 18.14
C GLY A 78 14.63 3.27 17.00
N VAL A 79 13.35 3.00 17.26
CA VAL A 79 12.28 3.13 16.27
C VAL A 79 11.56 4.45 16.49
N THR A 80 11.58 5.34 15.49
CA THR A 80 10.71 6.51 15.46
C THR A 80 9.28 6.03 15.21
N GLU A 81 8.43 6.09 16.23
CA GLU A 81 7.01 5.75 16.06
C GLU A 81 6.34 6.77 15.14
N SER A 82 5.84 6.28 14.00
CA SER A 82 4.98 7.07 13.12
C SER A 82 3.62 7.27 13.79
N SER A 83 2.99 8.43 13.59
CA SER A 83 1.61 8.63 14.02
C SER A 83 0.72 7.54 13.40
N TYR A 84 -0.22 7.00 14.17
CA TYR A 84 -1.16 6.00 13.66
C TYR A 84 -1.93 6.49 12.42
N THR A 85 -2.10 7.80 12.26
CA THR A 85 -2.73 8.44 11.09
C THR A 85 -1.87 8.37 9.82
N ASP A 86 -0.55 8.32 9.97
CA ASP A 86 0.41 8.36 8.86
C ASP A 86 0.69 6.97 8.28
N ILE A 87 0.19 5.93 8.94
CA ILE A 87 0.33 4.55 8.47
C ILE A 87 -0.55 4.36 7.25
N LYS A 88 0.12 4.19 6.11
CA LYS A 88 -0.49 3.91 4.81
C LYS A 88 0.00 2.58 4.27
N GLN A 89 -0.86 1.91 3.52
CA GLN A 89 -0.51 0.69 2.81
C GLN A 89 0.47 1.01 1.68
N GLY A 90 1.57 0.27 1.61
CA GLY A 90 2.51 0.33 0.50
C GLY A 90 1.91 -0.19 -0.82
N PRO A 91 2.54 0.14 -1.97
CA PRO A 91 2.04 -0.29 -3.28
C PRO A 91 2.09 -1.82 -3.47
N LEU A 92 3.03 -2.50 -2.83
CA LEU A 92 3.22 -3.96 -2.87
C LEU A 92 2.93 -4.63 -1.51
N GLU A 93 2.50 -3.85 -0.52
CA GLU A 93 2.22 -4.37 0.82
C GLU A 93 0.86 -5.08 0.82
N SER A 94 0.81 -6.30 1.38
CA SER A 94 -0.46 -6.99 1.57
C SER A 94 -1.37 -6.20 2.52
N PHE A 95 -2.68 -6.31 2.32
CA PHE A 95 -3.63 -5.60 3.18
C PHE A 95 -3.52 -6.04 4.64
N THR A 96 -3.29 -7.33 4.90
CA THR A 96 -3.07 -7.87 6.25
C THR A 96 -1.87 -7.26 6.94
N SER A 97 -0.72 -7.16 6.27
CA SER A 97 0.48 -6.56 6.85
C SER A 97 0.27 -5.08 7.20
N PHE A 98 -0.47 -4.35 6.36
CA PHE A 98 -0.86 -2.98 6.64
C PHE A 98 -1.78 -2.87 7.86
N ILE A 99 -2.81 -3.72 7.96
CA ILE A 99 -3.71 -3.75 9.12
C ILE A 99 -2.98 -4.09 10.42
N ASP A 100 -2.01 -4.98 10.39
CA ASP A 100 -1.22 -5.33 11.57
C ASP A 100 -0.41 -4.12 12.06
N ARG A 101 0.27 -3.39 11.17
CA ARG A 101 1.00 -2.16 11.53
C ARG A 101 0.07 -1.09 12.08
N LEU A 102 -1.08 -0.89 11.42
CA LEU A 102 -2.09 0.08 11.83
C LEU A 102 -2.63 -0.25 13.24
N THR A 103 -3.02 -1.50 13.46
CA THR A 103 -3.56 -1.98 14.73
C THR A 103 -2.53 -1.81 15.85
N GLN A 104 -1.28 -2.21 15.61
CA GLN A 104 -0.21 -2.04 16.60
C GLN A 104 0.02 -0.58 16.97
N ALA A 105 0.00 0.34 16.00
CA ALA A 105 0.17 1.75 16.29
C ALA A 105 -1.02 2.36 17.04
N VAL A 106 -2.25 2.02 16.65
CA VAL A 106 -3.47 2.44 17.36
C VAL A 106 -3.44 1.91 18.80
N ASP A 107 -3.06 0.65 19.01
CA ASP A 107 -2.98 0.05 20.34
C ASP A 107 -1.98 0.74 21.27
N ARG A 108 -0.87 1.24 20.71
CA ARG A 108 0.15 1.96 21.47
C ARG A 108 -0.21 3.42 21.76
N GLN A 109 -0.87 4.07 20.81
CA GLN A 109 -1.09 5.53 20.82
C GLN A 109 -2.47 5.94 21.34
N VAL A 110 -3.48 5.08 21.24
CA VAL A 110 -4.86 5.38 21.65
C VAL A 110 -5.20 4.67 22.95
N SER A 111 -5.65 5.43 23.95
CA SER A 111 -6.00 4.88 25.28
C SER A 111 -7.44 4.38 25.38
N ASP A 112 -8.37 5.00 24.62
CA ASP A 112 -9.79 4.64 24.64
C ASP A 112 -10.07 3.38 23.82
N GLU A 113 -10.24 2.26 24.52
CA GLU A 113 -10.53 0.94 23.92
C GLU A 113 -11.85 0.91 23.14
N GLY A 114 -12.84 1.75 23.48
CA GLY A 114 -14.12 1.80 22.77
C GLY A 114 -14.00 2.42 21.38
N VAL A 115 -13.02 3.32 21.19
CA VAL A 115 -12.78 4.03 19.94
C VAL A 115 -11.89 3.23 18.97
N LYS A 116 -10.95 2.42 19.48
CA LYS A 116 -9.96 1.71 18.66
C LYS A 116 -10.57 0.89 17.50
N PRO A 117 -11.58 0.03 17.70
CA PRO A 117 -12.10 -0.80 16.60
C PRO A 117 -12.68 0.04 15.46
N HIS A 118 -13.40 1.11 15.81
CA HIS A 118 -13.97 2.03 14.82
C HIS A 118 -12.85 2.81 14.09
N LEU A 119 -11.88 3.32 14.84
CA LEU A 119 -10.75 4.07 14.30
C LEU A 119 -9.92 3.24 13.32
N ILE A 120 -9.57 1.99 13.68
CA ILE A 120 -8.85 1.06 12.82
C ILE A 120 -9.64 0.83 11.54
N ARG A 121 -10.95 0.59 11.62
CA ARG A 121 -11.80 0.36 10.44
C ARG A 121 -11.84 1.56 9.50
N CYS A 122 -11.95 2.77 10.04
CA CYS A 122 -11.93 3.99 9.23
C CYS A 122 -10.58 4.20 8.53
N LEU A 123 -9.48 4.05 9.27
CA LEU A 123 -8.13 4.21 8.72
C LEU A 123 -7.77 3.09 7.74
N ALA A 124 -8.22 1.86 7.98
CA ALA A 124 -8.06 0.72 7.09
C ALA A 124 -8.57 1.04 5.68
N PHE A 125 -9.76 1.63 5.57
CA PHE A 125 -10.31 2.05 4.29
C PHE A 125 -9.63 3.32 3.74
N ALA A 126 -9.44 4.35 4.59
CA ALA A 126 -8.94 5.64 4.14
C ALA A 126 -7.50 5.55 3.59
N ASN A 127 -6.65 4.75 4.25
CA ASN A 127 -5.21 4.66 4.00
C ASN A 127 -4.82 3.40 3.20
N ALA A 128 -5.79 2.61 2.72
CA ALA A 128 -5.55 1.53 1.78
C ALA A 128 -4.93 2.02 0.47
N ASN A 129 -4.16 1.15 -0.19
CA ASN A 129 -3.66 1.41 -1.53
C ASN A 129 -4.83 1.42 -2.55
N PRO A 130 -4.65 1.99 -3.76
CA PRO A 130 -5.74 2.17 -4.71
C PRO A 130 -6.47 0.87 -5.10
N GLU A 131 -5.74 -0.24 -5.19
CA GLU A 131 -6.31 -1.55 -5.54
C GLU A 131 -7.22 -2.07 -4.43
N CYS A 132 -6.74 -2.12 -3.19
CA CYS A 132 -7.54 -2.53 -2.04
C CYS A 132 -8.74 -1.59 -1.84
N LYS A 133 -8.53 -0.28 -2.01
CA LYS A 133 -9.59 0.71 -1.89
C LYS A 133 -10.72 0.50 -2.91
N ARG A 134 -10.39 0.10 -4.15
CA ARG A 134 -11.40 -0.23 -5.17
C ARG A 134 -12.23 -1.44 -4.77
N VAL A 135 -11.57 -2.49 -4.27
CA VAL A 135 -12.24 -3.71 -3.80
C VAL A 135 -13.15 -3.42 -2.61
N ILE A 136 -12.69 -2.62 -1.63
CA ILE A 136 -13.48 -2.28 -0.45
C ILE A 136 -14.65 -1.35 -0.80
N SER A 137 -14.48 -0.44 -1.76
CA SER A 137 -15.53 0.54 -2.13
C SER A 137 -16.77 -0.08 -2.76
N VAL A 138 -16.67 -1.30 -3.30
CA VAL A 138 -17.83 -2.02 -3.87
C VAL A 138 -18.51 -2.93 -2.86
N MET A 139 -17.99 -3.03 -1.63
CA MET A 139 -18.62 -3.80 -0.58
C MET A 139 -19.88 -3.08 -0.08
N PRO A 140 -20.96 -3.80 0.24
CA PRO A 140 -22.19 -3.19 0.73
C PRO A 140 -22.02 -2.65 2.16
N GLY A 141 -22.49 -1.42 2.40
CA GLY A 141 -22.70 -0.87 3.73
C GLY A 141 -21.42 -0.63 4.56
N GLN A 142 -21.56 -0.72 5.89
CA GLN A 142 -20.45 -0.59 6.84
C GLN A 142 -19.73 -1.93 7.01
N SER A 143 -18.93 -2.34 6.03
CA SER A 143 -18.17 -3.58 6.10
C SER A 143 -17.23 -3.61 7.31
N SER A 144 -17.10 -4.80 7.90
CA SER A 144 -16.20 -5.10 9.00
C SER A 144 -14.75 -5.22 8.53
N LEU A 145 -13.81 -5.10 9.47
CA LEU A 145 -12.39 -5.26 9.17
C LEU A 145 -12.06 -6.66 8.62
N ALA A 146 -12.73 -7.70 9.13
CA ALA A 146 -12.53 -9.08 8.67
C ALA A 146 -12.96 -9.26 7.21
N GLU A 147 -14.12 -8.72 6.83
CA GLU A 147 -14.60 -8.78 5.44
C GLU A 147 -13.67 -7.99 4.50
N MET A 148 -13.15 -6.84 4.94
CA MET A 148 -12.16 -6.08 4.16
C MET A 148 -10.88 -6.89 3.93
N ILE A 149 -10.39 -7.60 4.96
CA ILE A 149 -9.21 -8.47 4.86
C ILE A 149 -9.45 -9.61 3.87
N GLU A 150 -10.59 -10.27 3.96
CA GLU A 150 -10.94 -11.37 3.05
C GLU A 150 -11.07 -10.86 1.60
N ALA A 151 -11.75 -9.74 1.39
CA ALA A 151 -11.94 -9.16 0.07
C ALA A 151 -10.60 -8.77 -0.58
N CYS A 152 -9.66 -8.21 0.21
CA CYS A 152 -8.35 -7.81 -0.26
C CYS A 152 -7.31 -8.94 -0.34
N SER A 153 -7.63 -10.15 0.10
CA SER A 153 -6.67 -11.29 0.15
C SER A 153 -6.06 -11.66 -1.20
N LYS A 154 -6.78 -11.41 -2.31
CA LYS A 154 -6.33 -11.71 -3.68
C LYS A 154 -5.57 -10.55 -4.32
N VAL A 155 -5.60 -9.36 -3.73
CA VAL A 155 -4.92 -8.18 -4.26
C VAL A 155 -3.41 -8.37 -4.15
N GLY A 156 -2.69 -8.08 -5.24
CA GLY A 156 -1.24 -8.27 -5.32
C GLY A 156 -0.78 -9.69 -5.66
N THR A 157 -1.70 -10.66 -5.79
CA THR A 157 -1.35 -11.98 -6.34
C THR A 157 -0.93 -11.87 -7.81
N PRO A 158 -0.04 -12.74 -8.33
CA PRO A 158 0.37 -12.71 -9.74
C PRO A 158 -0.82 -12.72 -10.71
N GLN A 159 -1.85 -13.50 -10.38
CA GLN A 159 -3.09 -13.56 -11.14
C GLN A 159 -3.83 -12.21 -11.15
N HIS A 160 -4.00 -11.58 -9.99
CA HIS A 160 -4.66 -10.28 -9.90
C HIS A 160 -3.88 -9.19 -10.64
N VAL A 161 -2.54 -9.18 -10.50
CA VAL A 161 -1.67 -8.25 -11.23
C VAL A 161 -1.81 -8.45 -12.74
N ALA A 162 -1.81 -9.69 -13.22
CA ALA A 162 -1.99 -10.00 -14.63
C ALA A 162 -3.36 -9.53 -15.16
N THR A 163 -4.44 -9.75 -14.40
CA THR A 163 -5.78 -9.26 -14.76
C THR A 163 -5.83 -7.74 -14.84
N VAL A 164 -5.34 -7.03 -13.82
CA VAL A 164 -5.33 -5.56 -13.80
C VAL A 164 -4.51 -4.98 -14.95
N LEU A 165 -3.34 -5.56 -15.25
CA LEU A 165 -2.53 -5.16 -16.40
C LEU A 165 -3.27 -5.42 -17.72
N GLY A 166 -3.94 -6.56 -17.85
CA GLY A 166 -4.78 -6.89 -19.01
C GLY A 166 -5.89 -5.88 -19.22
N ASP A 167 -6.65 -5.54 -18.18
CA ASP A 167 -7.74 -4.56 -18.22
C ASP A 167 -7.24 -3.16 -18.62
N GLN A 168 -6.07 -2.75 -18.13
CA GLN A 168 -5.44 -1.48 -18.48
C GLN A 168 -5.02 -1.44 -19.96
N VAL A 169 -4.44 -2.53 -20.47
CA VAL A 169 -4.08 -2.66 -21.88
C VAL A 169 -5.34 -2.62 -22.75
N GLU A 170 -6.39 -3.36 -22.39
CA GLU A 170 -7.66 -3.36 -23.12
C GLU A 170 -8.28 -1.95 -23.16
N LYS A 171 -8.31 -1.25 -22.03
CA LYS A 171 -8.79 0.13 -21.96
C LYS A 171 -7.98 1.06 -22.86
N ALA A 172 -6.65 0.97 -22.81
CA ALA A 172 -5.78 1.79 -23.65
C ALA A 172 -6.00 1.53 -25.15
N VAL A 173 -6.23 0.27 -25.54
CA VAL A 173 -6.57 -0.10 -26.92
C VAL A 173 -7.93 0.48 -27.32
N LYS A 174 -8.95 0.36 -26.47
CA LYS A 174 -10.29 0.94 -26.71
C LYS A 174 -10.23 2.47 -26.86
N ASP A 175 -9.49 3.16 -26.00
CA ASP A 175 -9.30 4.61 -26.06
C ASP A 175 -8.57 5.03 -27.34
N ALA A 176 -7.54 4.28 -27.76
CA ALA A 176 -6.83 4.52 -29.01
C ALA A 176 -7.75 4.32 -30.23
N PHE A 177 -8.60 3.30 -30.19
CA PHE A 177 -9.56 3.02 -31.25
C PHE A 177 -10.70 4.06 -31.31
N ALA A 178 -11.19 4.54 -30.17
CA ALA A 178 -12.17 5.63 -30.11
C ALA A 178 -11.60 6.93 -30.70
N LYS A 179 -10.35 7.27 -30.38
CA LYS A 179 -9.63 8.41 -30.99
C LYS A 179 -9.36 8.20 -32.48
N PHE A 180 -9.14 6.96 -32.91
CA PHE A 180 -8.99 6.61 -34.33
C PHE A 180 -10.26 6.93 -35.13
N HIS A 181 -11.45 6.65 -34.60
CA HIS A 181 -12.71 6.99 -35.24
C HIS A 181 -12.99 8.50 -35.36
N GLN A 182 -12.37 9.31 -34.49
CA GLN A 182 -12.49 10.77 -34.51
C GLN A 182 -11.45 11.45 -35.43
N GLY A 183 -10.40 10.72 -35.84
CA GLY A 183 -9.36 11.22 -36.74
C GLY A 183 -9.80 11.29 -38.21
N GLN A 184 -9.42 12.38 -38.88
CA GLN A 184 -9.69 12.56 -40.32
C GLN A 184 -8.55 11.99 -41.17
N CYS A 185 -8.88 11.32 -42.27
CA CYS A 185 -7.89 10.85 -43.24
C CYS A 185 -7.13 12.05 -43.84
N TYR A 186 -5.81 12.12 -43.65
CA TYR A 186 -4.93 13.20 -44.13
C TYR A 186 -4.99 13.51 -45.64
N LYS A 187 -5.62 12.64 -46.45
CA LYS A 187 -5.79 12.85 -47.91
C LYS A 187 -7.21 13.20 -48.33
N CYS A 188 -8.25 12.71 -47.66
CA CYS A 188 -9.64 12.89 -48.10
C CYS A 188 -10.56 13.56 -47.06
N GLY A 189 -10.06 13.86 -45.86
CA GLY A 189 -10.81 14.52 -44.78
C GLY A 189 -11.91 13.67 -44.14
N LYS A 190 -12.21 12.49 -44.66
CA LYS A 190 -13.28 11.61 -44.15
C LYS A 190 -12.79 10.80 -42.94
N GLN A 191 -13.69 10.60 -41.98
CA GLN A 191 -13.44 9.79 -40.79
C GLN A 191 -13.43 8.28 -41.13
N GLY A 192 -12.87 7.47 -40.23
CA GLY A 192 -12.99 6.01 -40.28
C GLY A 192 -11.93 5.25 -41.10
N HIS A 193 -10.90 5.91 -41.67
CA HIS A 193 -9.77 5.21 -42.29
C HIS A 193 -8.48 6.05 -42.36
N PHE A 194 -7.34 5.38 -42.33
CA PHE A 194 -6.05 5.91 -42.81
C PHE A 194 -5.72 5.29 -44.17
N LYS A 195 -4.87 5.98 -44.96
CA LYS A 195 -4.47 5.60 -46.32
C LYS A 195 -4.17 4.09 -46.42
N LYS A 196 -4.68 3.42 -47.47
CA LYS A 196 -4.68 1.96 -47.73
C LYS A 196 -3.29 1.28 -47.86
N GLY A 197 -2.22 1.86 -47.34
CA GLY A 197 -0.87 1.29 -47.28
C GLY A 197 -0.29 1.14 -45.86
N LEU A 198 -1.03 1.54 -44.81
CA LEU A 198 -0.54 1.45 -43.42
C LEU A 198 -0.89 0.10 -42.76
N PHE A 199 -2.03 -0.52 -43.11
CA PHE A 199 -2.51 -1.75 -42.46
C PHE A 199 -1.66 -3.00 -42.78
N GLN A 200 -1.07 -3.11 -43.98
CA GLN A 200 -0.18 -4.24 -44.32
C GLN A 200 1.14 -4.21 -43.54
N ASN A 201 1.63 -3.02 -43.19
CA ASN A 201 2.84 -2.86 -42.38
C ASN A 201 2.54 -2.98 -40.88
N LEU A 202 1.34 -2.56 -40.44
CA LEU A 202 0.91 -2.72 -39.04
C LEU A 202 0.59 -4.19 -38.70
N GLN A 203 -0.07 -4.95 -39.57
CA GLN A 203 -0.28 -6.40 -39.35
C GLN A 203 1.04 -7.19 -39.33
N ARG A 204 2.00 -6.82 -40.19
CA ARG A 204 3.36 -7.42 -40.16
C ARG A 204 4.13 -7.06 -38.90
N SER A 205 4.00 -5.82 -38.40
CA SER A 205 4.66 -5.39 -37.17
C SER A 205 3.97 -5.94 -35.91
N GLN A 206 2.63 -5.99 -35.87
CA GLN A 206 1.85 -6.50 -34.73
C GLN A 206 2.00 -8.02 -34.59
N ALA A 207 2.09 -8.77 -35.70
CA ALA A 207 2.44 -10.19 -35.68
C ALA A 207 3.87 -10.40 -35.14
N HIS A 208 4.81 -9.53 -35.48
CA HIS A 208 6.18 -9.60 -34.96
C HIS A 208 6.24 -9.24 -33.46
N TRP A 209 5.51 -8.22 -33.00
CA TRP A 209 5.44 -7.86 -31.58
C TRP A 209 4.67 -8.88 -30.73
N MET A 210 3.62 -9.51 -31.26
CA MET A 210 2.92 -10.61 -30.58
C MET A 210 3.77 -11.88 -30.52
N LEU A 211 4.56 -12.18 -31.55
CA LEU A 211 5.53 -13.29 -31.51
C LEU A 211 6.71 -12.99 -30.57
N VAL A 212 7.20 -11.76 -30.51
CA VAL A 212 8.29 -11.37 -29.60
C VAL A 212 7.80 -11.29 -28.15
N GLN A 213 6.62 -10.74 -27.87
CA GLN A 213 6.05 -10.76 -26.52
C GLN A 213 5.62 -12.18 -26.10
N GLY A 214 5.06 -12.97 -27.02
CA GLY A 214 4.75 -14.38 -26.79
C GLY A 214 6.01 -15.21 -26.51
N ALA A 215 7.10 -14.97 -27.24
CA ALA A 215 8.39 -15.64 -27.00
C ALA A 215 9.04 -15.20 -25.67
N VAL A 216 8.96 -13.93 -25.29
CA VAL A 216 9.45 -13.43 -23.99
C VAL A 216 8.64 -13.99 -22.83
N PHE A 217 7.32 -14.11 -22.98
CA PHE A 217 6.44 -14.70 -21.97
C PHE A 217 6.65 -16.22 -21.86
N MET A 218 6.82 -16.93 -22.98
CA MET A 218 7.09 -18.37 -23.01
C MET A 218 8.48 -18.72 -22.49
N LEU A 219 9.50 -17.88 -22.73
CA LEU A 219 10.84 -18.02 -22.13
C LEU A 219 10.82 -17.77 -20.61
N ALA A 220 10.03 -16.79 -20.13
CA ALA A 220 9.92 -16.52 -18.70
C ALA A 220 9.21 -17.64 -17.91
N VAL A 221 8.24 -18.32 -18.53
CA VAL A 221 7.51 -19.43 -17.91
C VAL A 221 8.31 -20.75 -17.92
N HIS A 222 9.22 -20.92 -18.89
CA HIS A 222 10.01 -22.15 -19.02
C HIS A 222 11.25 -22.20 -18.09
N GLU A 223 11.71 -21.06 -17.54
CA GLU A 223 12.94 -21.01 -16.70
C GLU A 223 12.73 -20.76 -15.20
N ASN A 224 11.49 -20.63 -14.69
CA ASN A 224 11.22 -20.37 -13.26
C ASN A 224 12.00 -19.16 -12.67
N ILE A 225 12.32 -18.16 -13.51
CA ILE A 225 13.03 -16.96 -13.07
C ILE A 225 12.01 -15.95 -12.55
N VAL A 226 12.02 -15.72 -11.23
CA VAL A 226 11.41 -14.56 -10.60
C VAL A 226 12.08 -13.32 -11.18
N VAL A 227 11.40 -12.61 -12.08
CA VAL A 227 11.87 -11.31 -12.58
C VAL A 227 11.72 -10.29 -11.46
N THR A 228 12.73 -10.17 -10.60
CA THR A 228 12.92 -8.95 -9.82
C THR A 228 13.19 -7.82 -10.79
N GLN A 229 12.28 -6.84 -10.86
CA GLN A 229 12.49 -5.58 -11.55
C GLN A 229 13.81 -4.95 -11.07
N LYS A 230 14.88 -5.07 -11.87
CA LYS A 230 15.91 -4.03 -11.89
C LYS A 230 15.36 -2.90 -12.73
N THR A 231 14.86 -1.88 -12.04
CA THR A 231 14.56 -0.55 -12.57
C THR A 231 15.79 -0.03 -13.33
N ALA A 232 15.76 -0.09 -14.66
CA ALA A 232 16.67 0.68 -15.50
C ALA A 232 15.98 2.01 -15.84
N ASN A 233 16.46 3.07 -15.18
CA ASN A 233 16.07 4.44 -15.38
C ASN A 233 16.15 4.87 -16.85
N SER A 234 15.24 5.79 -17.19
CA SER A 234 14.85 6.27 -18.53
C SER A 234 15.90 6.97 -19.41
N THR A 235 17.21 6.82 -19.18
CA THR A 235 18.19 7.70 -19.84
C THR A 235 18.91 7.10 -21.05
N ASN A 236 18.73 5.81 -21.37
CA ASN A 236 19.53 5.15 -22.44
C ASN A 236 18.80 4.85 -23.75
N CYS A 237 17.49 5.11 -23.87
CA CYS A 237 16.76 4.96 -25.13
C CYS A 237 16.85 6.19 -26.06
N GLN A 238 17.24 7.37 -25.56
CA GLN A 238 17.45 8.55 -26.41
C GLN A 238 18.81 8.55 -27.12
N THR A 239 19.81 7.85 -26.59
CA THR A 239 21.16 7.77 -27.18
C THR A 239 21.21 6.81 -28.37
N LEU A 240 20.43 5.72 -28.34
CA LEU A 240 20.33 4.76 -29.44
C LEU A 240 19.57 5.29 -30.68
N PHE A 241 18.70 6.28 -30.51
CA PHE A 241 17.98 6.92 -31.63
C PHE A 241 18.85 7.93 -32.40
N LYS A 242 19.95 8.44 -31.83
CA LYS A 242 20.89 9.36 -32.50
C LYS A 242 21.97 8.65 -33.34
N GLN A 243 22.26 7.37 -33.09
CA GLN A 243 23.29 6.63 -33.84
C GLN A 243 22.83 6.04 -35.18
N HIS A 244 21.52 5.95 -35.45
CA HIS A 244 20.98 5.43 -36.72
C HIS A 244 20.46 6.50 -37.70
N LYS A 245 20.63 7.80 -37.41
CA LYS A 245 20.25 8.89 -38.33
C LYS A 245 21.38 9.37 -39.26
N GLY A 246 22.60 8.83 -39.13
CA GLY A 246 23.78 9.28 -39.88
C GLY A 246 24.24 8.42 -41.06
N LYS A 247 23.44 7.45 -41.54
CA LYS A 247 23.87 6.51 -42.61
C LYS A 247 22.90 6.38 -43.81
N ALA A 248 22.01 7.34 -44.01
CA ALA A 248 21.11 7.35 -45.16
C ALA A 248 21.01 8.73 -45.88
N GLU A 249 22.00 9.60 -45.71
CA GLU A 249 22.15 10.82 -46.51
C GLU A 249 23.49 10.74 -47.25
N GLY A 250 23.45 10.24 -48.47
CA GLY A 250 24.68 10.03 -49.27
C GLY A 250 24.52 9.16 -50.51
N LYS A 251 23.37 9.20 -51.19
CA LYS A 251 23.29 8.82 -52.62
C LYS A 251 22.33 9.77 -53.32
N SER A 252 22.89 10.79 -53.94
CA SER A 252 22.25 11.62 -54.93
C SER A 252 21.79 10.75 -56.11
N PHE A 253 20.50 10.75 -56.41
CA PHE A 253 20.01 10.48 -57.76
C PHE A 253 19.35 11.76 -58.24
N GLY A 254 20.06 12.48 -59.11
CA GLY A 254 19.58 13.70 -59.73
C GLY A 254 18.47 13.38 -60.74
N PHE A 255 17.39 14.17 -60.70
CA PHE A 255 16.51 14.35 -61.84
C PHE A 255 16.50 15.83 -62.18
N GLY A 256 17.16 16.15 -63.30
CA GLY A 256 17.16 17.48 -63.90
C GLY A 256 15.75 17.91 -64.31
N GLN A 257 15.46 19.18 -64.11
CA GLN A 257 14.31 19.84 -64.72
C GLN A 257 14.57 20.07 -66.22
N LYS A 258 13.59 19.73 -67.06
CA LYS A 258 13.34 20.39 -68.36
C LYS A 258 11.84 20.56 -68.60
N PRO A 259 11.43 21.58 -69.38
CA PRO A 259 10.16 22.28 -69.23
C PRO A 259 9.01 21.66 -70.03
N ARG A 260 7.79 21.99 -69.62
CA ARG A 260 6.54 21.60 -70.27
C ARG A 260 6.22 22.54 -71.44
N ASN A 261 6.24 22.04 -72.67
CA ASN A 261 5.56 22.66 -73.81
C ASN A 261 4.03 22.55 -73.63
N LYS A 262 3.31 23.61 -74.00
CA LYS A 262 1.86 23.65 -74.17
C LYS A 262 1.53 23.70 -75.66
N THR A 263 0.69 22.78 -76.10
CA THR A 263 -0.17 22.72 -77.30
C THR A 263 -1.31 21.79 -76.86
N ASP A 264 -2.60 22.08 -76.92
CA ASP A 264 -3.40 23.13 -77.58
C ASP A 264 -4.44 23.72 -76.60
#